data_AF-A0A5M8QQ60-F1
#
_entry.id   AF-A0A5M8QQ60-F1
#
_cell.length_a   1.000
_cell.length_b   1.000
_cell.length_c   1.000
_cell.angle_alpha   90.00
_cell.angle_beta   90.00
_cell.angle_gamma   90.00
#
_symmetry.space_group_name_H-M   'P 1'
#
loop_
_entity.id
_entity.type
_entity.pdbx_description
1 polymer ?
#
loop_
_entity_poly.entity_id
_entity_poly.type
_entity_poly.pdbx_seq_one_letter_code
_entity_poly.pdbx_strand_id
1 'polypeptide(L)'
;MSAEEWDELEPEREWTPADRLRLAGWVLIFANLLGVLLLAPVGDSAIVQAAEAAGTDDGPGRLTFWVSVIGVTLVGNAIGAAAAATRQRWAIVPPLLAAAGCWVGFAAASALV
;
A
#
# COMPACT_ATOMS: atom_id res chain seq x y z
N MET A 1 -18.81 21.79 -31.49
CA MET A 1 -17.71 20.83 -31.57
C MET A 1 -18.27 19.52 -32.08
N SER A 2 -17.77 19.04 -33.22
CA SER A 2 -18.15 17.74 -33.80
C SER A 2 -17.44 16.60 -33.06
N ALA A 3 -17.91 15.37 -33.18
CA ALA A 3 -17.23 14.19 -32.61
C ALA A 3 -15.79 14.02 -33.20
N GLU A 4 -15.58 14.43 -34.45
CA GLU A 4 -14.27 14.42 -35.11
C GLU A 4 -13.25 15.36 -34.43
N GLU A 5 -13.68 16.51 -33.90
CA GLU A 5 -12.78 17.42 -33.17
C GLU A 5 -12.34 16.86 -31.79
N TRP A 6 -13.10 15.91 -31.23
CA TRP A 6 -12.71 15.20 -30.00
C TRP A 6 -11.71 14.08 -30.28
N ASP A 7 -11.87 13.36 -31.39
CA ASP A 7 -10.96 12.26 -31.77
C ASP A 7 -9.55 12.76 -32.16
N GLU A 8 -9.40 14.01 -32.63
CA GLU A 8 -8.09 14.60 -32.90
C GLU A 8 -7.31 15.02 -31.63
N LEU A 9 -7.98 15.18 -30.49
CA LEU A 9 -7.36 15.68 -29.25
C LEU A 9 -6.78 14.58 -28.36
N GLU A 10 -7.18 13.33 -28.53
CA GLU A 10 -6.59 12.19 -27.85
C GLU A 10 -6.12 11.18 -28.91
N PRO A 11 -4.86 11.28 -29.41
CA PRO A 11 -4.33 10.24 -30.27
C PRO A 11 -4.47 8.91 -29.53
N GLU A 12 -5.18 7.95 -30.14
CA GLU A 12 -5.40 6.60 -29.60
C GLU A 12 -4.06 6.02 -29.16
N ARG A 13 -3.71 6.21 -27.89
CA ARG A 13 -2.40 5.83 -27.39
C ARG A 13 -2.41 4.32 -27.24
N GLU A 14 -1.82 3.61 -28.19
CA GLU A 14 -1.63 2.17 -28.07
C GLU A 14 -0.90 1.85 -26.76
N TRP A 15 -1.59 1.11 -25.88
CA TRP A 15 -1.06 0.76 -24.57
C TRP A 15 0.03 -0.29 -24.72
N THR A 16 1.27 0.11 -24.48
CA THR A 16 2.40 -0.83 -24.48
C THR A 16 2.29 -1.80 -23.29
N PRO A 17 2.87 -3.01 -23.37
CA PRO A 17 2.94 -3.92 -22.22
C PRO A 17 3.59 -3.29 -20.98
N ALA A 18 4.54 -2.38 -21.18
CA ALA A 18 5.19 -1.64 -20.10
C ALA A 18 4.24 -0.66 -19.40
N ASP A 19 3.37 0.03 -20.15
CA ASP A 19 2.34 0.91 -19.59
C ASP A 19 1.32 0.12 -18.76
N ARG A 20 0.93 -1.09 -19.22
CA ARG A 20 0.05 -1.99 -18.47
C ARG A 20 0.67 -2.45 -17.15
N LEU A 21 1.95 -2.83 -17.15
CA LEU A 21 2.68 -3.21 -15.94
C LEU A 21 2.83 -2.03 -14.96
N ARG A 22 3.03 -0.83 -15.48
CA ARG A 22 3.08 0.39 -14.68
C ARG A 22 1.74 0.68 -14.00
N LEU A 23 0.64 0.58 -14.74
CA LEU A 23 -0.70 0.70 -14.18
C LEU A 23 -0.96 -0.38 -13.13
N ALA A 24 -0.61 -1.63 -13.40
CA ALA A 24 -0.75 -2.74 -12.44
C ALA A 24 0.03 -2.48 -11.15
N GLY A 25 1.24 -1.92 -11.25
CA GLY A 25 2.03 -1.50 -10.09
C GLY A 25 1.33 -0.45 -9.24
N TRP A 26 0.75 0.57 -9.87
CA TRP A 26 -0.04 1.58 -9.17
C TRP A 26 -1.30 1.00 -8.53
N VAL A 27 -2.04 0.15 -9.25
CA VAL A 27 -3.21 -0.54 -8.70
C VAL A 27 -2.83 -1.37 -7.47
N LEU A 28 -1.70 -2.08 -7.52
CA LEU A 28 -1.20 -2.86 -6.39
C LEU A 28 -0.86 -1.99 -5.17
N ILE A 29 -0.18 -0.86 -5.40
CA ILE A 29 0.15 0.14 -4.35
C ILE A 29 -1.14 0.63 -3.68
N PHE A 30 -2.13 1.06 -4.46
CA PHE A 30 -3.41 1.52 -3.93
C PHE A 30 -4.20 0.43 -3.22
N ALA A 31 -4.24 -0.79 -3.77
CA ALA A 31 -4.90 -1.93 -3.14
C ALA A 31 -4.22 -2.30 -1.81
N ASN A 32 -2.89 -2.24 -1.75
CA ASN A 32 -2.12 -2.47 -0.53
C ASN A 32 -2.41 -1.41 0.53
N LEU A 33 -2.38 -0.13 0.16
CA LEU A 33 -2.77 0.99 1.03
C LEU A 33 -4.16 0.79 1.61
N LEU A 34 -5.12 0.51 0.73
CA LEU A 34 -6.51 0.31 1.13
C LEU A 34 -6.64 -0.88 2.07
N GLY A 35 -6.01 -2.02 1.75
CA GLY A 35 -6.05 -3.22 2.58
C GLY A 35 -5.47 -3.00 3.97
N VAL A 36 -4.31 -2.36 4.07
CA VAL A 36 -3.67 -2.03 5.36
C VAL A 36 -4.55 -1.08 6.16
N LEU A 37 -5.10 -0.03 5.53
CA LEU A 37 -5.96 0.94 6.22
C LEU A 37 -7.29 0.33 6.68
N LEU A 38 -7.89 -0.56 5.88
CA LEU A 38 -9.13 -1.25 6.24
C LEU A 38 -8.94 -2.23 7.41
N LEU A 39 -7.76 -2.84 7.53
CA LEU A 39 -7.46 -3.79 8.62
C LEU A 39 -6.78 -3.14 9.83
N ALA A 40 -6.27 -1.92 9.71
CA ALA A 40 -5.66 -1.20 10.83
C ALA A 40 -6.57 -1.11 12.08
N PRO A 41 -7.90 -0.86 11.97
CA PRO A 41 -8.80 -0.88 13.12
C PRO A 41 -8.87 -2.24 13.82
N VAL A 42 -8.70 -3.35 13.09
CA VAL A 42 -8.70 -4.71 13.67
C VAL A 42 -7.46 -4.90 14.54
N GLY A 43 -6.29 -4.48 14.05
CA GLY A 43 -5.05 -4.50 14.83
C GLY A 43 -5.11 -3.59 16.06
N ASP A 44 -5.61 -2.35 15.92
CA ASP A 44 -5.77 -1.40 17.04
C ASP A 44 -6.70 -1.98 18.12
N SER A 45 -7.83 -2.57 17.71
CA SER A 45 -8.79 -3.19 18.63
C SER A 45 -8.20 -4.40 19.37
N ALA A 46 -7.30 -5.16 18.72
CA ALA A 46 -6.61 -6.28 19.35
C ALA A 46 -5.64 -5.80 20.44
N ILE A 47 -4.93 -4.69 20.22
CA ILE A 47 -4.06 -4.08 21.23
C ILE A 47 -4.86 -3.63 22.45
N VAL A 48 -5.99 -2.96 22.24
CA VAL A 48 -6.87 -2.52 23.34
C VAL A 48 -7.34 -3.72 24.15
N GLN A 49 -7.84 -4.78 23.48
CA GLN A 49 -8.30 -6.00 24.16
C GLN A 49 -7.19 -6.71 24.94
N ALA A 50 -5.97 -6.78 24.38
CA ALA A 50 -4.84 -7.38 25.06
C ALA A 50 -4.40 -6.57 26.30
N ALA A 51 -4.38 -5.25 26.18
CA ALA A 51 -4.06 -4.35 27.29
C ALA A 51 -5.12 -4.42 28.41
N GLU A 52 -6.41 -4.46 28.04
CA GLU A 52 -7.52 -4.67 28.98
C GLU A 52 -7.40 -6.02 29.71
N ALA A 53 -7.09 -7.10 28.98
CA ALA A 53 -6.91 -8.43 29.56
C ALA A 53 -5.67 -8.51 30.49
N ALA A 54 -4.62 -7.76 30.18
CA ALA A 54 -3.41 -7.67 30.99
C ALA A 54 -3.51 -6.68 32.15
N GLY A 55 -4.53 -5.83 32.18
CA GLY A 55 -4.66 -4.73 33.15
C GLY A 55 -3.59 -3.65 33.00
N THR A 56 -3.09 -3.44 31.78
CA THR A 56 -2.01 -2.50 31.44
C THR A 56 -2.50 -1.33 30.59
N ASP A 57 -1.72 -0.26 30.52
CA ASP A 57 -1.97 0.89 29.63
C ASP A 57 -1.81 0.49 28.15
N ASP A 58 -2.81 0.81 27.32
CA ASP A 58 -2.84 0.53 25.87
C ASP A 58 -2.08 1.58 25.05
N GLY A 59 -1.87 2.78 25.61
CA GLY A 59 -1.31 3.94 24.90
C GLY A 59 0.02 3.67 24.17
N PRO A 60 1.04 3.09 24.84
CA PRO A 60 2.33 2.80 24.20
C PRO A 60 2.20 1.77 23.07
N GLY A 61 1.44 0.69 23.27
CA GLY A 61 1.25 -0.36 22.28
C GLY A 61 0.55 0.15 21.02
N ARG A 62 -0.49 0.96 21.20
CA ARG A 62 -1.24 1.59 20.10
C ARG A 62 -0.41 2.59 19.33
N LEU A 63 0.38 3.42 20.02
CA LEU A 63 1.31 4.34 19.37
C LEU A 63 2.32 3.59 18.49
N THR A 64 2.94 2.53 19.01
CA THR A 64 3.87 1.70 18.26
C THR A 64 3.22 1.02 17.07
N PHE A 65 1.98 0.54 17.21
CA PHE A 65 1.21 -0.03 16.12
C PHE A 65 0.96 0.98 15.00
N TRP A 66 0.43 2.17 15.32
CA TRP A 66 0.13 3.18 14.31
C TRP A 66 1.37 3.76 13.64
N VAL A 67 2.45 3.98 14.39
CA VAL A 67 3.74 4.39 13.83
C VAL A 67 4.28 3.32 12.87
N SER A 68 4.18 2.04 13.24
CA SER A 68 4.56 0.92 12.38
C SER A 68 3.72 0.88 11.11
N VAL A 69 2.39 0.96 11.23
CA VAL A 69 1.45 0.97 10.09
C VAL A 69 1.79 2.13 9.15
N ILE A 70 1.94 3.35 9.66
CA ILE A 70 2.25 4.53 8.84
C ILE A 70 3.62 4.41 8.19
N GLY A 71 4.65 4.00 8.94
CA GLY A 71 6.01 3.88 8.41
C GLY A 71 6.12 2.84 7.30
N VAL A 72 5.54 1.66 7.53
CA VAL A 72 5.48 0.56 6.56
C VAL A 72 4.71 0.99 5.30
N THR A 73 3.57 1.66 5.49
CA THR A 73 2.74 2.21 4.43
C THR A 73 3.51 3.26 3.61
N LEU A 74 4.16 4.23 4.23
CA LEU A 74 4.89 5.28 3.51
C LEU A 74 6.10 4.73 2.76
N VAL A 75 6.94 3.92 3.41
CA VAL A 75 8.16 3.38 2.81
C VAL A 75 7.83 2.42 1.67
N GLY A 76 6.89 1.50 1.89
CA GLY A 76 6.50 0.53 0.87
C GLY A 76 5.91 1.18 -0.38
N ASN A 77 5.03 2.18 -0.20
CA ASN A 77 4.40 2.86 -1.32
C ASN A 77 5.33 3.88 -1.99
N ALA A 78 6.27 4.50 -1.27
CA ALA A 78 7.30 5.34 -1.89
C ALA A 78 8.24 4.55 -2.80
N ILE A 79 8.67 3.35 -2.36
CA ILE A 79 9.47 2.43 -3.18
C ILE A 79 8.67 1.95 -4.40
N GLY A 80 7.40 1.58 -4.19
CA GLY A 80 6.52 1.17 -5.28
C GLY A 80 6.29 2.28 -6.31
N ALA A 81 6.06 3.51 -5.85
CA ALA A 81 5.86 4.68 -6.71
C ALA A 81 7.13 5.03 -7.50
N ALA A 82 8.30 4.98 -6.86
CA ALA A 82 9.58 5.20 -7.51
C ALA A 82 9.86 4.14 -8.58
N ALA A 83 9.58 2.87 -8.29
CA ALA A 83 9.72 1.78 -9.25
C ALA A 83 8.72 1.89 -10.42
N ALA A 84 7.45 2.20 -10.13
CA ALA A 84 6.44 2.44 -11.15
C ALA A 84 6.75 3.69 -12.00
N ALA A 85 7.54 4.64 -11.51
CA ALA A 85 8.02 5.76 -12.33
C ALA A 85 9.13 5.37 -13.32
N THR A 86 9.81 4.23 -13.11
CA THR A 86 10.84 3.74 -14.04
C THR A 86 10.22 2.95 -15.20
N ARG A 87 10.69 3.19 -16.44
CA ARG A 87 10.27 2.42 -17.64
C ARG A 87 10.98 1.05 -17.75
N GLN A 88 11.38 0.46 -16.63
CA GLN A 88 12.14 -0.79 -16.64
C GLN A 88 11.21 -2.01 -16.60
N ARG A 89 11.62 -3.08 -17.29
CA ARG A 89 10.89 -4.36 -17.38
C ARG A 89 10.56 -5.02 -16.03
N TRP A 90 11.22 -4.61 -14.95
CA TRP A 90 11.06 -5.15 -13.59
C TRP A 90 10.38 -4.17 -12.62
N ALA A 91 9.75 -3.11 -13.13
CA ALA A 91 9.11 -2.08 -12.30
C ALA A 91 8.02 -2.60 -11.34
N ILE A 92 7.48 -3.79 -11.58
CA ILE A 92 6.46 -4.44 -10.73
C ILE A 92 7.03 -5.17 -9.51
N VAL A 93 8.32 -5.54 -9.54
CA VAL A 93 8.95 -6.33 -8.46
C VAL A 93 9.07 -5.53 -7.16
N PRO A 94 9.52 -4.26 -7.15
CA PRO A 94 9.61 -3.49 -5.91
C PRO A 94 8.25 -3.24 -5.22
N PRO A 95 7.15 -2.87 -5.94
CA PRO A 95 5.81 -2.80 -5.35
C PRO A 95 5.36 -4.12 -4.69
N LEU A 96 5.64 -5.26 -5.32
CA LEU A 96 5.29 -6.58 -4.77
C LEU A 96 6.05 -6.88 -3.47
N LEU A 97 7.37 -6.66 -3.46
CA LEU A 97 8.20 -6.87 -2.27
C LEU A 97 7.83 -5.89 -1.15
N ALA A 98 7.52 -4.64 -1.50
CA ALA A 98 7.03 -3.65 -0.57
C ALA A 98 5.70 -4.09 0.07
N ALA A 99 4.73 -4.53 -0.72
CA ALA A 99 3.47 -5.04 -0.21
C ALA A 99 3.69 -6.25 0.71
N ALA A 100 4.48 -7.25 0.28
CA ALA A 100 4.79 -8.41 1.10
C ALA A 100 5.45 -8.01 2.44
N GLY A 101 6.43 -7.09 2.41
CA GLY A 101 7.06 -6.55 3.61
C GLY A 101 6.05 -5.83 4.52
N CYS A 102 5.07 -5.13 3.94
CA CYS A 102 4.03 -4.47 4.71
C CYS A 102 3.17 -5.44 5.50
N TRP A 103 2.71 -6.50 4.83
CA TRP A 103 1.87 -7.52 5.45
C TRP A 103 2.61 -8.36 6.47
N VAL A 104 3.88 -8.68 6.22
CA VAL A 104 4.74 -9.36 7.21
C VAL A 104 4.96 -8.48 8.44
N GLY A 105 5.25 -7.19 8.24
CA GLY A 105 5.39 -6.23 9.35
C GLY A 105 4.10 -6.06 10.15
N PHE A 106 2.96 -5.97 9.47
CA PHE A 106 1.65 -5.93 10.11
C PHE A 106 1.37 -7.19 10.93
N ALA A 107 1.58 -8.37 10.36
CA ALA A 107 1.40 -9.65 11.05
C ALA A 107 2.33 -9.81 12.26
N ALA A 108 3.60 -9.41 12.12
CA ALA A 108 4.56 -9.43 13.22
C ALA A 108 4.17 -8.47 14.34
N ALA A 109 3.73 -7.25 14.00
CA ALA A 109 3.22 -6.29 14.98
C ALA A 109 1.97 -6.82 15.70
N SER A 110 1.06 -7.49 14.99
CA SER A 110 -0.11 -8.12 15.58
C SER A 110 0.21 -9.34 16.45
N ALA A 111 1.34 -10.02 16.23
CA ALA A 111 1.75 -11.21 16.99
C ALA A 111 2.62 -10.90 18.23
N LEU A 112 3.12 -9.67 18.36
CA LEU A 112 3.87 -9.20 19.52
C LEU A 112 2.97 -8.65 20.64
N VAL A 113 1.66 -8.70 20.44
CA VAL A 113 0.57 -8.31 21.33
C VAL A 113 -0.12 -9.59 21.78
#